data_AF-A0A258R2U4-F1
#
_entry.id   AF-A0A258R2U4-F1
#
_cell.length_a   1.000
_cell.length_b   1.000
_cell.length_c   1.000
_cell.angle_alpha   90.00
_cell.angle_beta   90.00
_cell.angle_gamma   90.00
#
_symmetry.space_group_name_H-M   'P 1'
#
loop_
_entity.id
_entity.type
_entity.pdbx_description
1 polymer ?
#
loop_
_entity_poly.entity_id
_entity_poly.type
_entity_poly.pdbx_seq_one_letter_code
_entity_poly.pdbx_strand_id
1 'polypeptide(L)'
;VMPPAEMVSALAAGSIAGFIVADPFNAAAEIAGVGKVLRFSGDVWKNHACCATFLAERDLVERPEWAQRVTTALVKAQLWTRDNQTDAARLLSSTGEGRYTPHPLRTLTKVLAATDYTSYEASGVVHHKGWAQRRIDFQPYPFASYTEELVRAIRQTKVEGDIRFLEALDPKFVAGDLVDDRFVRKALNAVGGPQVFGLPADLLRKELVQV
;
A
#
# COMPACT_ATOMS: atom_id res chain seq x y z
N VAL A 1 -3.99 2.10 -20.75
CA VAL A 1 -3.13 1.77 -19.59
C VAL A 1 -1.69 1.90 -20.05
N MET A 2 -0.81 2.51 -19.24
CA MET A 2 0.60 2.77 -19.57
C MET A 2 1.51 2.17 -18.48
N PRO A 3 2.72 1.69 -18.81
CA PRO A 3 3.69 1.27 -17.80
C PRO A 3 4.09 2.43 -16.86
N PRO A 4 4.17 2.22 -15.53
CA PRO A 4 4.57 3.25 -14.56
C PRO A 4 5.84 4.03 -14.92
N ALA A 5 6.84 3.34 -15.49
CA ALA A 5 8.13 3.93 -15.86
C ALA A 5 8.01 5.02 -16.94
N GLU A 6 6.96 4.99 -17.77
CA GLU A 6 6.72 5.94 -18.86
C GLU A 6 5.81 7.11 -18.43
N MET A 7 5.09 6.98 -17.31
CA MET A 7 4.07 7.96 -16.92
C MET A 7 4.64 9.37 -16.67
N VAL A 8 5.84 9.47 -16.08
CA VAL A 8 6.46 10.76 -15.75
C VAL A 8 6.89 11.51 -17.02
N SER A 9 7.52 10.82 -17.96
CA SER A 9 7.92 11.42 -19.25
C SER A 9 6.71 11.73 -20.12
N ALA A 10 5.70 10.87 -20.12
CA ALA A 10 4.44 11.10 -20.82
C ALA A 10 3.72 12.36 -20.32
N LEU A 11 3.69 12.58 -18.99
CA LEU A 11 3.14 13.78 -18.38
C LEU A 11 3.96 15.02 -18.78
N ALA A 12 5.29 14.94 -18.68
CA ALA A 12 6.19 16.03 -19.07
C ALA A 12 6.05 16.43 -20.55
N ALA A 13 5.78 15.45 -21.43
CA ALA A 13 5.54 15.66 -22.85
C ALA A 13 4.12 16.15 -23.18
N GLY A 14 3.22 16.23 -22.20
CA GLY A 14 1.81 16.61 -22.41
C GLY A 14 0.97 15.56 -23.14
N SER A 15 1.47 14.34 -23.29
CA SER A 15 0.74 13.23 -23.94
C SER A 15 -0.36 12.63 -23.06
N ILE A 16 -0.27 12.85 -21.74
CA ILE A 16 -1.31 12.54 -20.76
C ILE A 16 -1.55 13.76 -19.86
N ALA A 17 -2.78 13.91 -19.37
CA ALA A 17 -3.14 15.01 -18.45
C ALA A 17 -2.87 14.69 -16.97
N GLY A 18 -2.69 13.41 -16.64
CA GLY A 18 -2.46 12.94 -15.27
C GLY A 18 -2.40 11.41 -15.21
N PHE A 19 -1.98 10.89 -14.07
CA PHE A 19 -1.91 9.46 -13.80
C PHE A 19 -2.18 9.16 -12.32
N ILE A 20 -2.52 7.91 -12.02
CA ILE A 20 -2.54 7.34 -10.67
C ILE A 20 -1.62 6.13 -10.66
N VAL A 21 -0.67 6.11 -9.74
CA VAL A 21 0.36 5.07 -9.65
C VAL A 21 0.94 5.03 -8.25
N ALA A 22 1.51 3.89 -7.85
CA ALA A 22 2.28 3.82 -6.61
C ALA A 22 3.49 4.77 -6.67
N ASP A 23 3.86 5.35 -5.53
CA ASP A 23 5.16 6.01 -5.39
C ASP A 23 6.31 5.02 -5.71
N PRO A 24 7.44 5.47 -6.27
CA PRO A 24 7.94 6.84 -6.21
C PRO A 24 7.69 7.72 -7.45
N PHE A 25 6.87 7.27 -8.41
CA PHE A 25 6.66 8.03 -9.66
C PHE A 25 5.96 9.37 -9.44
N ASN A 26 5.01 9.46 -8.50
CA ASN A 26 4.39 10.74 -8.13
C ASN A 26 5.44 11.70 -7.54
N ALA A 27 6.26 11.23 -6.61
CA ALA A 27 7.36 12.02 -6.04
C ALA A 27 8.37 12.46 -7.11
N ALA A 28 8.67 11.60 -8.08
CA ALA A 28 9.56 11.92 -9.20
C ALA A 28 9.00 13.04 -10.08
N ALA A 29 7.71 12.99 -10.43
CA ALA A 29 7.04 14.04 -11.19
C ALA A 29 7.04 15.40 -10.46
N GLU A 30 6.80 15.40 -9.14
CA GLU A 30 6.89 16.61 -8.31
C GLU A 30 8.30 17.18 -8.26
N ILE A 31 9.33 16.33 -8.05
CA ILE A 31 10.74 16.76 -7.99
C ILE A 31 11.21 17.32 -9.33
N ALA A 32 10.76 16.73 -10.44
CA ALA A 32 11.07 17.21 -11.79
C ALA A 32 10.28 18.47 -12.17
N GLY A 33 9.30 18.90 -11.38
CA GLY A 33 8.47 20.07 -11.67
C GLY A 33 7.49 19.87 -12.84
N VAL A 34 7.23 18.62 -13.23
CA VAL A 34 6.37 18.27 -14.37
C VAL A 34 4.95 17.90 -13.95
N GLY A 35 4.69 17.77 -12.65
CA GLY A 35 3.39 17.42 -12.11
C GLY A 35 3.24 17.81 -10.64
N LYS A 36 2.02 17.71 -10.15
CA LYS A 36 1.66 17.91 -8.74
C LYS A 36 0.63 16.86 -8.31
N VAL A 37 0.60 16.53 -7.02
CA VAL A 37 -0.45 15.66 -6.47
C VAL A 37 -1.78 16.41 -6.46
N LEU A 38 -2.83 15.78 -7.00
CA LEU A 38 -4.21 16.29 -6.96
C LEU A 38 -5.02 15.68 -5.84
N ARG A 39 -4.76 14.41 -5.50
CA ARG A 39 -5.50 13.63 -4.50
C ARG A 39 -4.64 12.47 -4.03
N PHE A 40 -4.67 12.15 -2.74
CA PHE A 40 -4.14 10.88 -2.23
C PHE A 40 -5.25 9.83 -2.21
N SER A 41 -4.95 8.59 -2.62
CA SER A 41 -5.89 7.46 -2.50
C SER A 41 -6.25 7.17 -1.04
N GLY A 42 -5.32 7.43 -0.12
CA GLY A 42 -5.59 7.41 1.32
C GLY A 42 -6.75 8.36 1.68
N ASP A 43 -6.81 9.53 1.06
CA ASP A 43 -7.83 10.54 1.38
C ASP A 43 -9.19 10.23 0.72
N VAL A 44 -9.26 9.15 -0.07
CA VAL A 44 -10.51 8.58 -0.61
C VAL A 44 -10.97 7.38 0.22
N TRP A 45 -10.03 6.51 0.63
CA TRP A 45 -10.32 5.38 1.50
C TRP A 45 -9.30 5.32 2.63
N LYS A 46 -9.78 5.60 3.85
CA LYS A 46 -8.96 5.69 5.06
C LYS A 46 -8.20 4.39 5.28
N ASN A 47 -6.86 4.48 5.29
CA ASN A 47 -5.96 3.33 5.49
C ASN A 47 -6.22 2.19 4.48
N HIS A 48 -6.55 2.53 3.23
CA HIS A 48 -6.68 1.55 2.16
C HIS A 48 -5.42 0.68 2.05
N ALA A 49 -5.61 -0.60 1.73
CA ALA A 49 -4.51 -1.45 1.32
C ALA A 49 -4.07 -1.06 -0.11
N CYS A 50 -2.77 -1.17 -0.38
CA CYS A 50 -2.21 -0.95 -1.72
C CYS A 50 -1.68 -2.27 -2.29
N CYS A 51 -0.69 -2.86 -1.61
CA CYS A 51 -0.07 -4.11 -2.02
C CYS A 51 -0.36 -5.23 -1.03
N ALA A 52 -0.45 -6.46 -1.54
CA ALA A 52 -0.57 -7.68 -0.74
C ALA A 52 0.53 -8.68 -1.13
N THR A 53 0.95 -9.51 -0.19
CA THR A 53 1.85 -10.65 -0.46
C THR A 53 1.03 -11.93 -0.53
N PHE A 54 1.24 -12.71 -1.59
CA PHE A 54 0.61 -14.00 -1.78
C PHE A 54 1.62 -15.13 -1.62
N LEU A 55 1.21 -16.21 -0.98
CA LEU A 55 1.92 -17.49 -0.95
C LEU A 55 1.01 -18.53 -1.61
N ALA A 56 1.60 -19.50 -2.29
CA ALA A 56 0.82 -20.61 -2.84
C ALA A 56 0.18 -21.39 -1.70
N GLU A 57 -1.11 -21.74 -1.84
CA GLU A 57 -1.86 -22.47 -0.81
C GLU A 57 -1.16 -23.79 -0.42
N ARG A 58 -0.58 -24.49 -1.41
CA ARG A 58 0.24 -25.68 -1.17
C ARG A 58 1.37 -25.44 -0.18
N ASP A 59 2.07 -24.31 -0.26
CA ASP A 59 3.16 -23.99 0.68
C ASP A 59 2.63 -23.71 2.10
N LEU A 60 1.39 -23.21 2.23
CA LEU A 60 0.75 -23.02 3.53
C LEU A 60 0.43 -24.35 4.22
N VAL A 61 0.10 -25.39 3.44
CA VAL A 61 -0.26 -26.72 3.93
C VAL A 61 0.97 -27.62 4.11
N GLU A 62 1.81 -27.73 3.09
CA GLU A 62 2.95 -28.65 3.07
C GLU A 62 4.19 -28.08 3.77
N ARG A 63 4.33 -26.74 3.81
CA ARG A 63 5.51 -26.05 4.36
C ARG A 63 5.12 -24.94 5.34
N PRO A 64 4.23 -25.19 6.33
CA PRO A 64 3.68 -24.15 7.20
C PRO A 64 4.74 -23.39 8.01
N GLU A 65 5.81 -24.07 8.43
CA GLU A 65 6.89 -23.37 9.14
C GLU A 65 7.67 -22.41 8.23
N TRP A 66 7.85 -22.76 6.97
CA TRP A 66 8.50 -21.87 6.00
C TRP A 66 7.59 -20.67 5.71
N ALA A 67 6.30 -20.90 5.48
CA ALA A 67 5.31 -19.83 5.33
C ALA A 67 5.34 -18.89 6.55
N GLN A 68 5.33 -19.43 7.76
CA GLN A 68 5.45 -18.65 8.99
C GLN A 68 6.75 -17.81 9.03
N ARG A 69 7.90 -18.38 8.67
CA ARG A 69 9.18 -17.66 8.66
C ARG A 69 9.19 -16.52 7.64
N VAL A 70 8.63 -16.74 6.45
CA VAL A 70 8.47 -15.71 5.41
C VAL A 70 7.57 -14.58 5.92
N THR A 71 6.38 -14.91 6.44
CA THR A 71 5.46 -13.91 6.99
C THR A 71 6.10 -13.13 8.14
N THR A 72 6.78 -13.80 9.07
CA THR A 72 7.49 -13.12 10.18
C THR A 72 8.60 -12.19 9.68
N ALA A 73 9.36 -12.58 8.65
CA ALA A 73 10.39 -11.73 8.06
C ALA A 73 9.78 -10.46 7.44
N LEU A 74 8.65 -10.59 6.72
CA LEU A 74 7.94 -9.46 6.14
C LEU A 74 7.39 -8.51 7.21
N VAL A 75 6.74 -9.02 8.26
CA VAL A 75 6.24 -8.20 9.37
C VAL A 75 7.38 -7.44 10.05
N LYS A 76 8.52 -8.11 10.31
CA LYS A 76 9.71 -7.45 10.88
C LYS A 76 10.28 -6.38 9.95
N ALA A 77 10.35 -6.65 8.65
CA ALA A 77 10.83 -5.67 7.66
C ALA A 77 9.90 -4.45 7.56
N GLN A 78 8.59 -4.65 7.62
CA GLN A 78 7.60 -3.57 7.65
C GLN A 78 7.75 -2.70 8.90
N LEU A 79 7.93 -3.32 10.07
CA LEU A 79 8.17 -2.60 11.32
C LEU A 79 9.49 -1.81 11.27
N TRP A 80 10.58 -2.46 10.88
CA TRP A 80 11.88 -1.80 10.74
C TRP A 80 11.81 -0.62 9.76
N THR A 81 11.14 -0.78 8.62
CA THR A 81 10.99 0.29 7.62
C THR A 81 10.22 1.49 8.18
N ARG A 82 9.19 1.24 9.00
CA ARG A 82 8.43 2.30 9.66
C ARG A 82 9.26 3.09 10.66
N ASP A 83 10.14 2.42 11.38
CA ASP A 83 10.98 3.04 12.41
C ASP A 83 12.27 3.64 11.84
N ASN A 84 12.68 3.23 10.64
CA ASN A 84 13.97 3.58 10.02
C ASN A 84 13.78 4.13 8.59
N GLN A 85 12.81 5.02 8.40
CA GLN A 85 12.38 5.50 7.06
C GLN A 85 13.54 6.05 6.20
N THR A 86 14.45 6.83 6.78
CA THR A 86 15.61 7.39 6.07
C THR A 86 16.61 6.31 5.67
N ASP A 87 16.85 5.33 6.54
CA ASP A 87 17.77 4.23 6.25
C ASP A 87 17.17 3.27 5.23
N ALA A 88 15.86 3.03 5.28
CA ALA A 88 15.13 2.29 4.26
C ALA A 88 15.23 2.98 2.89
N ALA A 89 15.08 4.30 2.83
CA ALA A 89 15.29 5.06 1.59
C ALA A 89 16.71 4.91 1.05
N ARG A 90 17.74 4.96 1.92
CA ARG A 90 19.14 4.73 1.54
C ARG A 90 19.35 3.34 0.99
N LEU A 91 18.89 2.32 1.72
CA LEU A 91 19.01 0.91 1.37
C LEU A 91 18.40 0.60 0.00
N LEU A 92 17.20 1.12 -0.27
CA LEU A 92 16.44 0.84 -1.51
C LEU A 92 16.92 1.66 -2.71
N SER A 93 17.65 2.74 -2.50
CA SER A 93 18.06 3.66 -3.57
C SER A 93 19.07 3.05 -4.56
N SER A 94 19.20 3.69 -5.72
CA SER A 94 20.23 3.38 -6.72
C SER A 94 21.67 3.57 -6.23
N THR A 95 21.84 4.29 -5.11
CA THR A 95 23.11 4.51 -4.42
C THR A 95 23.27 3.64 -3.17
N GLY A 96 22.27 2.82 -2.83
CA GLY A 96 22.34 1.87 -1.74
C GLY A 96 23.23 0.66 -2.09
N GLU A 97 23.75 -0.02 -1.07
CA GLU A 97 24.67 -1.16 -1.23
C GLU A 97 24.13 -2.23 -2.20
N GLY A 98 22.86 -2.60 -2.04
CA GLY A 98 22.20 -3.60 -2.88
C GLY A 98 21.67 -3.08 -4.21
N ARG A 99 21.57 -1.76 -4.41
CA ARG A 99 20.97 -1.11 -5.59
C ARG A 99 19.61 -1.72 -5.98
N TYR A 100 18.77 -1.97 -4.97
CA TYR A 100 17.51 -2.73 -5.13
C TYR A 100 16.52 -2.06 -6.08
N THR A 101 16.58 -0.74 -6.23
CA THR A 101 15.76 0.00 -7.19
C THR A 101 16.60 0.98 -8.00
N PRO A 102 16.14 1.39 -9.20
CA PRO A 102 16.82 2.39 -10.00
C PRO A 102 16.58 3.83 -9.50
N HIS A 103 15.90 4.02 -8.37
CA HIS A 103 15.42 5.33 -7.95
C HIS A 103 16.46 6.12 -7.14
N PRO A 104 16.64 7.43 -7.39
CA PRO A 104 17.52 8.27 -6.60
C PRO A 104 17.10 8.34 -5.13
N LEU A 105 18.08 8.48 -4.23
CA LEU A 105 17.85 8.63 -2.80
C LEU A 105 16.84 9.74 -2.48
N ARG A 106 17.01 10.92 -3.09
CA ARG A 106 16.11 12.06 -2.89
C ARG A 106 14.64 11.71 -3.14
N THR A 107 14.36 10.94 -4.19
CA THR A 107 12.99 10.53 -4.54
C THR A 107 12.42 9.58 -3.49
N LEU A 108 13.20 8.58 -3.06
CA LEU A 108 12.76 7.64 -2.02
C LEU A 108 12.61 8.30 -0.65
N THR A 109 13.46 9.27 -0.30
CA THR A 109 13.33 10.04 0.94
C THR A 109 12.04 10.85 0.95
N LYS A 110 11.67 11.50 -0.17
CA LYS A 110 10.38 12.22 -0.28
C LYS A 110 9.17 11.30 -0.07
N VAL A 111 9.30 10.02 -0.41
CA VAL A 111 8.24 9.01 -0.24
C VAL A 111 8.20 8.48 1.19
N LEU A 112 9.31 7.89 1.65
CA LEU A 112 9.38 7.12 2.90
C LEU A 112 9.47 8.00 4.14
N ALA A 113 10.16 9.15 4.05
CA ALA A 113 10.39 10.08 5.16
C ALA A 113 9.77 11.44 4.85
N ALA A 114 8.55 11.44 4.30
CA ALA A 114 7.83 12.64 3.89
C ALA A 114 7.63 13.61 5.08
N THR A 115 8.13 14.83 4.94
CA THR A 115 7.94 15.92 5.92
C THR A 115 7.03 17.03 5.40
N ASP A 116 6.56 16.92 4.16
CA ASP A 116 5.80 17.93 3.44
C ASP A 116 4.28 17.68 3.44
N TYR A 117 3.78 16.74 4.24
CA TYR A 117 2.35 16.40 4.25
C TYR A 117 1.45 17.58 4.60
N THR A 118 1.89 18.44 5.53
CA THR A 118 1.22 19.68 5.90
C THR A 118 1.06 20.66 4.74
N SER A 119 1.96 20.63 3.75
CA SER A 119 1.83 21.46 2.53
C SER A 119 0.71 20.97 1.61
N TYR A 120 0.44 19.66 1.56
CA TYR A 120 -0.72 19.11 0.86
C TYR A 120 -2.03 19.48 1.55
N GLU A 121 -2.04 19.55 2.88
CA GLU A 121 -3.21 20.05 3.64
C GLU A 121 -3.46 21.54 3.42
N ALA A 122 -2.41 22.35 3.37
CA ALA A 122 -2.51 23.79 3.13
C ALA A 122 -2.94 24.12 1.70
N SER A 123 -2.54 23.31 0.72
CA SER A 123 -2.93 23.47 -0.70
C SER A 123 -4.31 22.91 -1.03
N GLY A 124 -5.00 22.30 -0.07
CA GLY A 124 -6.35 21.74 -0.28
C GLY A 124 -6.39 20.37 -0.96
N VAL A 125 -5.24 19.71 -1.15
CA VAL A 125 -5.17 18.35 -1.72
C VAL A 125 -5.77 17.31 -0.76
N VAL A 126 -5.61 17.54 0.56
CA VAL A 126 -6.14 16.69 1.63
C VAL A 126 -7.42 17.29 2.18
N HIS A 127 -8.53 16.59 2.02
CA HIS A 127 -9.86 16.96 2.50
C HIS A 127 -10.12 16.41 3.91
N HIS A 128 -9.66 15.18 4.23
CA HIS A 128 -9.94 14.53 5.52
C HIS A 128 -8.77 14.64 6.51
N LYS A 129 -8.48 15.86 6.98
CA LYS A 129 -7.36 16.16 7.90
C LYS A 129 -7.32 15.29 9.18
N GLY A 130 -8.49 14.87 9.66
CA GLY A 130 -8.61 13.99 10.84
C GLY A 130 -8.22 12.52 10.63
N TRP A 131 -7.84 12.13 9.41
CA TRP A 131 -7.45 10.74 9.11
C TRP A 131 -5.99 10.43 9.43
N ALA A 132 -5.16 11.46 9.74
CA ALA A 132 -3.76 11.32 10.18
C ALA A 132 -2.92 10.43 9.25
N GLN A 133 -3.00 10.69 7.95
CA GLN A 133 -2.41 9.83 6.93
C GLN A 133 -0.95 10.14 6.69
N ARG A 134 -0.21 9.09 6.33
CA ARG A 134 1.15 9.19 5.80
C ARG A 134 1.08 9.09 4.28
N ARG A 135 2.08 9.65 3.60
CA ARG A 135 2.25 9.45 2.15
C ARG A 135 2.35 7.97 1.79
N ILE A 136 3.11 7.21 2.58
CA ILE A 136 3.21 5.75 2.52
C ILE A 136 3.26 5.20 3.95
N ASP A 137 2.66 4.04 4.17
CA ASP A 137 2.73 3.32 5.45
C ASP A 137 2.75 1.81 5.22
N PHE A 138 3.19 1.06 6.24
CA PHE A 138 3.30 -0.39 6.17
C PHE A 138 2.47 -1.03 7.29
N GLN A 139 1.43 -1.75 6.90
CA GLN A 139 0.54 -2.44 7.83
C GLN A 139 0.46 -3.91 7.41
N PRO A 140 0.78 -4.87 8.30
CA PRO A 140 0.89 -6.27 7.92
C PRO A 140 -0.47 -6.99 7.83
N TYR A 141 -1.50 -6.49 8.52
CA TYR A 141 -2.73 -7.25 8.73
C TYR A 141 -3.76 -7.05 7.61
N PRO A 142 -4.18 -8.13 6.92
CA PRO A 142 -5.21 -8.08 5.89
C PRO A 142 -6.61 -8.11 6.54
N PHE A 143 -7.17 -6.95 6.85
CA PHE A 143 -8.51 -6.85 7.43
C PHE A 143 -9.57 -7.47 6.49
N ALA A 144 -10.37 -8.41 7.01
CA ALA A 144 -11.45 -9.04 6.26
C ALA A 144 -12.44 -7.99 5.70
N SER A 145 -12.76 -6.96 6.50
CA SER A 145 -13.61 -5.85 6.09
C SER A 145 -13.09 -5.08 4.88
N TYR A 146 -11.77 -4.98 4.71
CA TYR A 146 -11.18 -4.37 3.51
C TYR A 146 -11.43 -5.23 2.28
N THR A 147 -11.18 -6.54 2.37
CA THR A 147 -11.45 -7.48 1.27
C THR A 147 -12.94 -7.50 0.92
N GLU A 148 -13.82 -7.49 1.93
CA GLU A 148 -15.26 -7.40 1.72
C GLU A 148 -15.65 -6.13 0.94
N GLU A 149 -15.15 -4.97 1.36
CA GLU A 149 -15.44 -3.70 0.70
C GLU A 149 -14.84 -3.64 -0.71
N LEU A 150 -13.65 -4.21 -0.91
CA LEU A 150 -13.03 -4.32 -2.24
C LEU A 150 -13.88 -5.17 -3.20
N VAL A 151 -14.44 -6.29 -2.72
CA VAL A 151 -15.35 -7.12 -3.53
C VAL A 151 -16.65 -6.38 -3.86
N ARG A 152 -17.14 -5.50 -2.96
CA ARG A 152 -18.29 -4.63 -3.28
C ARG A 152 -17.92 -3.59 -4.34
N ALA A 153 -16.75 -2.96 -4.20
CA ALA A 153 -16.26 -1.94 -5.13
C ALA A 153 -16.01 -2.51 -6.53
N ILE A 154 -15.37 -3.69 -6.66
CA ILE A 154 -15.03 -4.27 -7.97
C ILE A 154 -16.28 -4.61 -8.80
N ARG A 155 -17.42 -4.92 -8.16
CA ARG A 155 -18.71 -5.13 -8.86
C ARG A 155 -19.26 -3.86 -9.51
N GLN A 156 -18.87 -2.69 -9.00
CA GLN A 156 -19.27 -1.40 -9.54
C GLN A 156 -18.24 -0.85 -10.53
N THR A 157 -17.04 -1.43 -10.55
CA THR A 157 -15.96 -1.06 -11.46
C THR A 157 -16.20 -1.65 -12.84
N LYS A 158 -16.01 -0.85 -13.89
CA LYS A 158 -15.99 -1.35 -15.25
C LYS A 158 -14.73 -2.19 -15.45
N VAL A 159 -14.91 -3.50 -15.62
CA VAL A 159 -13.84 -4.47 -15.90
C VAL A 159 -14.04 -5.01 -17.30
N GLU A 160 -12.94 -5.12 -18.06
CA GLU A 160 -12.94 -5.74 -19.38
C GLU A 160 -12.98 -7.27 -19.26
N GLY A 161 -13.72 -7.95 -20.13
CA GLY A 161 -13.86 -9.40 -20.15
C GLY A 161 -15.14 -9.91 -19.49
N ASP A 162 -15.19 -11.20 -19.16
CA ASP A 162 -16.35 -11.84 -18.53
C ASP A 162 -16.39 -11.54 -17.03
N ILE A 163 -17.33 -10.68 -16.63
CA ILE A 163 -17.51 -10.25 -15.24
C ILE A 163 -18.62 -11.01 -14.50
N ARG A 164 -19.28 -11.98 -15.14
CA ARG A 164 -20.44 -12.68 -14.54
C ARG A 164 -20.09 -13.38 -13.23
N PHE A 165 -18.84 -13.83 -13.08
CA PHE A 165 -18.37 -14.44 -11.83
C PHE A 165 -18.41 -13.46 -10.65
N LEU A 166 -18.20 -12.15 -10.87
CA LEU A 166 -18.24 -11.13 -9.83
C LEU A 166 -19.63 -10.97 -9.21
N GLU A 167 -20.69 -11.21 -10.00
CA GLU A 167 -22.08 -11.14 -9.54
C GLU A 167 -22.40 -12.22 -8.50
N ALA A 168 -21.79 -13.40 -8.65
CA ALA A 168 -22.02 -14.56 -7.79
C ALA A 168 -21.15 -14.59 -6.52
N LEU A 169 -20.16 -13.70 -6.39
CA LEU A 169 -19.31 -13.69 -5.20
C LEU A 169 -20.14 -13.34 -3.95
N ASP A 170 -19.74 -13.85 -2.79
CA ASP A 170 -20.13 -13.29 -1.49
C ASP A 170 -18.88 -12.63 -0.89
N PRO A 171 -18.90 -11.31 -0.59
CA PRO A 171 -17.74 -10.63 -0.01
C PRO A 171 -17.17 -11.32 1.23
N LYS A 172 -18.04 -11.86 2.10
CA LYS A 172 -17.61 -12.54 3.34
C LYS A 172 -16.90 -13.85 3.04
N PHE A 173 -17.45 -14.63 2.11
CA PHE A 173 -16.83 -15.86 1.64
C PHE A 173 -15.44 -15.57 1.05
N VAL A 174 -15.33 -14.60 0.15
CA VAL A 174 -14.05 -14.23 -0.48
C VAL A 174 -13.01 -13.80 0.56
N ALA A 175 -13.41 -13.01 1.57
CA ALA A 175 -12.51 -12.60 2.63
C ALA A 175 -12.00 -13.78 3.47
N GLY A 176 -12.87 -14.77 3.76
CA GLY A 176 -12.48 -15.97 4.51
C GLY A 176 -11.69 -17.00 3.70
N ASP A 177 -11.92 -17.07 2.39
CA ASP A 177 -11.29 -18.02 1.47
C ASP A 177 -9.88 -17.58 1.07
N LEU A 178 -9.70 -16.30 0.73
CA LEU A 178 -8.42 -15.80 0.23
C LEU A 178 -7.37 -15.50 1.32
N VAL A 179 -7.79 -15.40 2.58
CA VAL A 179 -6.92 -14.89 3.66
C VAL A 179 -6.76 -15.91 4.78
N ASP A 180 -5.60 -16.57 4.81
CA ASP A 180 -5.14 -17.30 5.99
C ASP A 180 -4.35 -16.37 6.93
N ASP A 181 -5.02 -15.82 7.93
CA ASP A 181 -4.42 -14.85 8.84
C ASP A 181 -3.61 -15.46 10.00
N ARG A 182 -3.54 -16.80 10.09
CA ARG A 182 -2.87 -17.50 11.22
C ARG A 182 -1.40 -17.12 11.31
N PHE A 183 -0.73 -16.99 10.16
CA PHE A 183 0.69 -16.69 10.09
C PHE A 183 0.99 -15.24 10.49
N VAL A 184 0.17 -14.29 10.02
CA VAL A 184 0.37 -12.86 10.32
C VAL A 184 0.01 -12.55 11.76
N ARG A 185 -1.03 -13.17 12.35
CA ARG A 185 -1.34 -13.03 13.78
C ARG A 185 -0.17 -13.47 14.67
N LYS A 186 0.44 -14.63 14.36
CA LYS A 186 1.63 -15.11 15.07
C LYS A 186 2.83 -14.17 14.89
N ALA A 187 3.05 -13.67 13.68
CA ALA A 187 4.13 -12.73 13.38
C ALA A 187 3.95 -11.38 14.10
N LEU A 188 2.71 -10.87 14.17
CA LEU A 188 2.36 -9.66 14.92
C LEU A 188 2.68 -9.82 16.41
N ASN A 189 2.22 -10.92 17.02
CA ASN A 189 2.50 -11.20 18.43
C ASN A 189 4.02 -11.26 18.71
N ALA A 190 4.79 -11.83 17.80
CA ALA A 190 6.24 -11.95 17.92
C ALA A 190 7.00 -10.61 17.87
N VAL A 191 6.38 -9.54 17.36
CA VAL A 191 6.96 -8.19 17.32
C VAL A 191 6.32 -7.23 18.32
N GLY A 192 5.52 -7.74 19.26
CA GLY A 192 4.89 -6.95 20.32
C GLY A 192 3.39 -6.71 20.16
N GLY A 193 2.74 -7.27 19.13
CA GLY A 193 1.30 -7.20 18.91
C GLY A 193 0.84 -6.11 17.94
N PRO A 194 -0.47 -6.02 17.63
CA PRO A 194 -1.02 -5.09 16.63
C PRO A 194 -0.69 -3.62 16.88
N GLN A 195 -0.58 -3.21 18.14
CA GLN A 195 -0.39 -1.83 18.57
C GLN A 195 0.95 -1.23 18.13
N VAL A 196 2.00 -2.03 17.89
CA VAL A 196 3.28 -1.52 17.37
C VAL A 196 3.11 -0.95 15.95
N PHE A 197 2.08 -1.41 15.23
CA PHE A 197 1.69 -0.87 13.93
C PHE A 197 0.57 0.19 14.02
N GLY A 198 0.09 0.53 15.23
CA GLY A 198 -1.08 1.39 15.41
C GLY A 198 -2.40 0.73 15.00
N LEU A 199 -2.44 -0.61 14.99
CA LEU A 199 -3.63 -1.39 14.67
C LEU A 199 -4.45 -1.68 15.94
N PRO A 200 -5.79 -1.84 15.82
CA PRO A 200 -6.64 -2.21 16.95
C PRO A 200 -6.32 -3.62 17.45
N ALA A 201 -6.45 -3.83 18.76
CA ALA A 201 -6.07 -5.09 19.42
C ALA A 201 -6.94 -6.29 18.99
N ASP A 202 -8.21 -6.05 18.66
CA ASP A 202 -9.14 -7.06 18.15
C ASP A 202 -8.94 -7.35 16.65
N LEU A 203 -8.10 -6.56 15.97
CA LEU A 203 -7.86 -6.62 14.53
C LEU A 203 -9.17 -6.48 13.71
N LEU A 204 -10.14 -5.73 14.24
CA LEU A 204 -11.35 -5.35 13.52
C LEU A 204 -11.24 -3.90 13.06
N ARG A 205 -11.71 -3.64 11.84
CA ARG A 205 -11.71 -2.29 11.27
C ARG A 205 -12.99 -2.05 10.50
N LYS A 206 -13.60 -0.88 10.69
CA LYS A 206 -14.66 -0.40 9.82
C LYS A 206 -14.04 0.40 8.67
N GLU A 207 -14.33 0.00 7.45
CA GLU A 207 -13.86 0.72 6.26
C GLU A 207 -14.59 2.06 6.13
N LEU A 208 -13.84 3.08 5.71
CA LEU A 208 -14.35 4.43 5.53
C LEU A 208 -13.90 4.94 4.16
N VAL A 209 -14.86 5.01 3.23
CA VAL A 209 -14.67 5.48 1.86
C VAL A 209 -15.46 6.78 1.69
N GLN A 210 -14.79 7.86 1.31
CA GLN A 210 -15.36 9.20 1.11
C GLN A 210 -14.66 9.87 -0.08
N VAL A 211 -15.42 10.17 -1.14
CA VAL A 211 -14.92 10.80 -2.37
C VAL A 211 -15.07 12.32 -2.29
#